data_AF-A0A9E6CAQ7-F1
#
_entry.id   AF-A0A9E6CAQ7-F1
#
_cell.length_a   1.000
_cell.length_b   1.000
_cell.length_c   1.000
_cell.angle_alpha   90.00
_cell.angle_beta   90.00
_cell.angle_gamma   90.00
#
_symmetry.space_group_name_H-M   'P 1'
#
loop_
_entity.id
_entity.type
_entity.pdbx_description
1 polymer ?
#
loop_
_entity_poly.entity_id
_entity_poly.type
_entity_poly.pdbx_seq_one_letter_code
_entity_poly.pdbx_strand_id
1 'polypeptide(L)' 'MQKARRAVVFCMLLFGAATYITGFLLFFSPHGRAVQAARHCLMYVHLACALAFLGAVCLHIYLNRHALYA' A
#
# COMPACT_ATOMS: atom_id res chain seq x y z
N MET A 1 -7.59 16.56 15.10
CA MET A 1 -7.73 15.12 14.75
C MET A 1 -8.33 14.86 13.36
N GLN A 2 -9.40 15.54 12.93
CA GLN A 2 -10.08 15.22 11.65
C GLN A 2 -9.21 15.40 10.38
N LYS A 3 -8.36 16.43 10.31
CA LYS A 3 -7.46 16.65 9.16
C LYS A 3 -6.46 15.49 8.98
N ALA A 4 -5.86 15.02 10.08
CA ALA A 4 -4.95 13.88 10.08
C ALA A 4 -5.63 12.58 9.63
N ARG A 5 -6.85 12.30 10.10
CA ARG A 5 -7.63 11.14 9.66
C ARG A 5 -7.90 11.15 8.16
N ARG A 6 -8.27 12.30 7.58
CA ARG A 6 -8.50 12.42 6.13
C ARG A 6 -7.23 12.15 5.33
N ALA A 7 -6.09 12.67 5.79
CA ALA A 7 -4.79 12.38 5.17
C ALA A 7 -4.44 10.89 5.22
N VAL A 8 -4.64 10.23 6.36
CA VAL A 8 -4.37 8.79 6.50
C VAL A 8 -5.28 7.95 5.61
N VAL A 9 -6.57 8.28 5.52
CA VAL A 9 -7.51 7.60 4.60
C VAL A 9 -7.08 7.77 3.14
N PHE A 10 -6.65 8.98 2.76
CA PHE A 10 -6.11 9.22 1.43
C PHE A 10 -4.86 8.37 1.15
N CYS A 11 -3.92 8.29 2.09
CA CYS A 11 -2.75 7.42 1.98
C CYS A 11 -3.16 5.94 1.84
N MET A 12 -4.15 5.47 2.60
CA MET A 12 -4.67 4.10 2.47
C MET A 12 -5.22 3.83 1.07
N LEU A 13 -6.02 4.75 0.52
CA LEU A 13 -6.55 4.60 -0.84
C LEU A 13 -5.43 4.59 -1.90
N LEU A 14 -4.46 5.49 -1.78
CA LEU A 14 -3.35 5.62 -2.71
C LEU A 14 -2.47 4.35 -2.71
N PHE A 15 -1.99 3.94 -1.53
CA PHE A 15 -1.13 2.76 -1.42
C PHE A 15 -1.90 1.47 -1.70
N GLY A 16 -3.17 1.37 -1.30
CA GLY A 16 -4.02 0.23 -1.63
C GLY A 16 -4.19 0.06 -3.15
N ALA A 17 -4.46 1.16 -3.87
CA ALA A 17 -4.55 1.14 -5.33
C ALA A 17 -3.20 0.77 -5.99
N ALA A 18 -2.09 1.34 -5.50
CA ALA A 18 -0.76 1.00 -5.99
C ALA A 18 -0.41 -0.48 -5.77
N THR A 19 -0.71 -1.04 -4.59
CA THR A 19 -0.51 -2.46 -4.28
C THR A 19 -1.38 -3.34 -5.19
N TYR A 20 -2.62 -2.95 -5.46
CA TYR A 20 -3.50 -3.67 -6.37
C TYR A 20 -2.95 -3.70 -7.81
N ILE A 21 -2.55 -2.54 -8.36
CA ILE A 21 -2.00 -2.43 -9.72
C ILE A 21 -0.70 -3.23 -9.84
N THR A 22 0.22 -3.07 -8.90
CA THR A 22 1.51 -3.79 -8.91
C THR A 22 1.31 -5.30 -8.75
N GLY A 23 0.35 -5.73 -7.92
CA GLY A 23 -0.02 -7.14 -7.78
C GLY A 23 -0.63 -7.72 -9.05
N PHE A 24 -1.52 -6.98 -9.71
CA PHE A 24 -2.08 -7.36 -11.01
C PHE A 24 -0.98 -7.53 -12.06
N LEU A 25 -0.08 -6.54 -12.18
CA LEU A 25 1.04 -6.62 -13.12
C LEU A 25 1.96 -7.81 -12.83
N LEU A 26 2.24 -8.12 -11.55
CA LEU A 26 3.03 -9.30 -11.17
C LEU A 26 2.34 -10.62 -11.52
N PHE A 27 1.01 -10.68 -11.41
CA PHE A 27 0.22 -11.87 -11.73
C PHE A 27 0.17 -12.16 -13.24
N PHE A 28 -0.03 -11.13 -14.06
CA PHE A 28 -0.10 -11.27 -15.52
C PHE A 28 1.26 -11.19 -16.23
N SER A 29 2.35 -10.88 -15.51
CA SER A 29 3.68 -10.77 -16.11
C SER A 29 4.17 -12.13 -16.65
N PRO A 30 4.51 -12.22 -17.96
CA PRO A 30 4.99 -13.46 -18.56
C PRO A 30 6.31 -13.91 -17.91
N HIS A 31 6.49 -15.22 -17.80
CA HIS A 31 7.65 -15.80 -17.15
C HIS A 31 8.78 -15.98 -18.16
N GLY A 32 9.86 -15.21 -18.00
CA GLY A 32 11.03 -15.28 -18.88
C GLY A 32 12.22 -14.50 -18.30
N ARG A 33 13.45 -14.93 -18.62
CA ARG A 33 14.67 -14.31 -18.08
C ARG A 33 14.81 -12.83 -18.46
N ALA A 34 14.29 -12.43 -19.63
CA ALA A 34 14.32 -11.05 -20.10
C ALA A 34 13.44 -10.10 -19.27
N VAL A 35 12.38 -10.60 -18.63
CA VAL A 35 11.46 -9.82 -17.78
C VAL A 35 11.72 -10.00 -16.28
N GLN A 36 12.70 -10.85 -15.91
CA GLN A 36 12.98 -11.17 -14.52
C GLN A 36 13.47 -9.96 -13.72
N ALA A 37 14.36 -9.13 -14.28
CA ALA A 37 14.82 -7.90 -13.64
C ALA A 37 13.66 -6.90 -13.40
N ALA A 38 12.79 -6.72 -14.40
CA ALA A 38 11.60 -5.88 -14.29
C ALA A 38 10.62 -6.42 -13.23
N ARG A 39 10.45 -7.75 -13.17
CA ARG A 39 9.62 -8.41 -12.16
C ARG A 39 10.18 -8.24 -10.74
N HIS A 40 11.49 -8.37 -10.56
CA HIS A 40 12.14 -8.11 -9.26
C HIS A 40 11.92 -6.67 -8.82
N CYS A 41 12.16 -5.70 -9.71
CA CYS A 41 11.88 -4.29 -9.43
C CYS A 41 10.42 -4.08 -9.01
N LEU A 42 9.48 -4.62 -9.79
CA LEU A 42 8.05 -4.52 -9.51
C LEU A 42 7.66 -5.18 -8.19
N MET A 43 8.33 -6.27 -7.80
CA MET A 43 8.11 -6.96 -6.53
C MET A 43 8.57 -6.11 -5.34
N TYR A 44 9.72 -5.42 -5.45
CA TYR A 44 10.16 -4.48 -4.42
C TYR A 44 9.19 -3.30 -4.29
N VAL A 45 8.69 -2.76 -5.40
CA VAL A 45 7.68 -1.70 -5.39
C VAL A 45 6.38 -2.18 -4.74
N HIS A 46 5.91 -3.37 -5.10
CA HIS A 46 4.71 -3.98 -4.51
C HIS A 46 4.86 -4.14 -2.98
N LEU A 47 6.00 -4.67 -2.53
CA LEU A 47 6.30 -4.86 -1.12
C LEU A 47 6.36 -3.51 -0.38
N ALA A 48 7.01 -2.50 -0.95
CA ALA A 48 7.09 -1.17 -0.36
C ALA A 48 5.70 -0.52 -0.21
N CYS A 49 4.85 -0.61 -1.25
CA CYS A 49 3.48 -0.12 -1.21
C CYS A 49 2.64 -0.87 -0.16
N ALA A 50 2.78 -2.20 -0.08
CA ALA A 50 2.06 -3.01 0.92
C ALA A 50 2.46 -2.65 2.36
N LEU A 51 3.75 -2.43 2.62
CA LEU A 51 4.23 -1.98 3.94
C LEU A 51 3.72 -0.59 4.30
N ALA A 52 3.74 0.35 3.35
CA ALA A 52 3.19 1.69 3.55
C ALA A 52 1.68 1.67 3.82
N PHE A 53 0.93 0.81 3.11
CA PHE A 53 -0.49 0.58 3.34
C PHE A 53 -0.75 0.02 4.75
N LEU A 54 0.00 -1.00 5.17
CA LEU A 54 -0.11 -1.57 6.51
C LEU A 54 0.15 -0.53 7.60
N GLY A 55 1.20 0.29 7.44
CA GLY A 55 1.49 1.39 8.36
C GLY A 55 0.34 2.40 8.45
N ALA A 56 -0.26 2.75 7.30
CA ALA A 56 -1.41 3.65 7.25
C ALA A 56 -2.65 3.06 7.94
N VAL A 57 -2.90 1.75 7.78
CA VAL A 57 -3.97 1.02 8.50
C VAL A 57 -3.75 1.07 10.01
N CYS A 58 -2.55 0.76 10.48
CA CYS A 58 -2.21 0.82 11.90
C CYS A 58 -2.43 2.23 12.48
N LEU A 59 -1.96 3.26 11.76
CA LEU A 59 -2.15 4.65 12.16
C LEU A 59 -3.64 5.05 12.15
N HIS A 60 -4.42 4.57 11.17
CA HIS A 60 -5.86 4.80 11.11
C HIS A 60 -6.58 4.22 12.33
N ILE A 61 -6.27 2.97 12.70
CA ILE A 61 -6.82 2.30 13.88
C ILE A 61 -6.44 3.07 15.14
N TYR A 62 -5.18 3.47 15.29
CA TYR A 62 -4.70 4.24 16.43
C TYR A 62 -5.45 5.57 16.58
N LEU A 63 -5.58 6.34 15.50
CA LEU A 63 -6.29 7.63 15.51
C LEU A 63 -7.78 7.46 15.84
N ASN A 64 -8.43 6.41 15.33
CA ASN A 64 -9.82 6.13 15.65
C ASN A 64 -10.00 5.67 17.10
N ARG A 65 -9.08 4.86 17.62
CA ARG A 65 -9.08 4.45 19.02
C ARG A 65 -9.02 5.68 19.93
N HIS A 66 -8.06 6.57 19.72
CA HIS A 66 -7.94 7.79 20.53
C HIS A 66 -9.10 8.76 20.39
N ALA A 67 -9.78 8.79 19.22
CA ALA A 67 -10.97 9.61 19.03
C ALA A 67 -12.22 9.08 19.76
N LEU A 68 -12.25 7.81 20.15
CA LEU A 68 -13.35 7.20 20.92
C LEU A 68 -13.18 7.35 22.44
N TYR A 69 -11.95 7.56 22.92
CA TYR A 69 -11.61 7.70 24.34
C TYR A 69 -11.29 9.14 24.77
N ALA A 70 -11.48 10.12 23.89
CA ALA A 70 -11.29 11.55 24.14
C ALA A 70 -12.63 12.28 24.01
#